data_AF-A0A2P4XHK8-F1
#
_entry.id   AF-A0A2P4XHK8-F1
#
_cell.length_a   1.000
_cell.length_b   1.000
_cell.length_c   1.000
_cell.angle_alpha   90.00
_cell.angle_beta   90.00
_cell.angle_gamma   90.00
#
_symmetry.space_group_name_H-M   'P 1'
#
loop_
_entity.id
_entity.type
_entity.pdbx_description
1 polymer ?
#
loop_
_entity_poly.entity_id
_entity_poly.type
_entity_poly.pdbx_seq_one_letter_code
_entity_poly.pdbx_strand_id
1 'polypeptide(L)'
;MRKTKHCFIRLSNVLFSDRFAERLAHSDDALTRDQIEAGAVNAKTVFWKEVGVEHRTNKRDYNNLFEAAASDPRFSGINPSYIVQYDDSRLYDMWKKGKSSFVKANAKFYVSGQNSEDFYEFCDGNLDAAYLEICTRVKPELAAFVKGGIRPEDEIDSMNLPGSHSDVPANKSAKWQDK
;
A
#
# COMPACT_ATOMS: atom_id res chain seq x y z
N MET A 1 1.54 -15.92 -16.43
CA MET A 1 1.58 -14.45 -16.28
C MET A 1 0.92 -14.07 -14.96
N ARG A 2 1.67 -13.50 -13.99
CA ARG A 2 1.09 -13.08 -12.69
C ARG A 2 0.11 -11.94 -12.94
N LYS A 3 -1.18 -12.14 -12.65
CA LYS A 3 -2.22 -11.09 -12.75
C LYS A 3 -1.90 -9.85 -11.92
N THR A 4 -0.98 -9.96 -10.96
CA THR A 4 -0.65 -8.96 -9.94
C THR A 4 0.37 -7.90 -10.36
N LYS A 5 1.20 -8.15 -11.39
CA LYS A 5 2.33 -7.25 -11.71
C LYS A 5 1.93 -5.84 -12.19
N HIS A 6 0.69 -5.71 -12.65
CA HIS A 6 0.11 -4.44 -13.10
C HIS A 6 -0.55 -3.66 -11.95
N CYS A 7 -1.01 -4.38 -10.93
CA CYS A 7 -1.92 -3.84 -9.92
C CYS A 7 -1.23 -2.82 -9.04
N PHE A 8 0.00 -3.10 -8.60
CA PHE A 8 0.74 -2.15 -7.78
C PHE A 8 1.08 -0.88 -8.57
N ILE A 9 1.49 -1.03 -9.83
CA ILE A 9 1.81 0.09 -10.72
C ILE A 9 0.56 0.98 -10.92
N ARG A 10 -0.58 0.36 -11.22
CA ARG A 10 -1.86 1.08 -11.31
C ARG A 10 -2.23 1.76 -9.98
N LEU A 11 -2.07 1.06 -8.86
CA LEU A 11 -2.35 1.61 -7.54
C LEU A 11 -1.47 2.83 -7.26
N SER A 12 -0.16 2.74 -7.50
CA SER A 12 0.77 3.86 -7.38
C SER A 12 0.35 5.03 -8.27
N ASN A 13 -0.06 4.78 -9.51
CA ASN A 13 -0.56 5.82 -10.39
C ASN A 13 -1.79 6.56 -9.84
N VAL A 14 -2.72 5.84 -9.23
CA VAL A 14 -3.89 6.45 -8.57
C VAL A 14 -3.43 7.27 -7.36
N LEU A 15 -2.61 6.68 -6.48
CA LEU A 15 -2.15 7.32 -5.24
C LEU A 15 -1.30 8.57 -5.49
N PHE A 16 -0.46 8.55 -6.51
CA PHE A 16 0.38 9.66 -6.92
C PHE A 16 -0.32 10.62 -7.89
N SER A 17 -1.56 10.38 -8.30
CA SER A 17 -2.28 11.39 -9.09
C SER A 17 -2.52 12.67 -8.27
N ASP A 18 -2.66 13.81 -8.94
CA ASP A 18 -2.92 15.10 -8.28
C ASP A 18 -4.14 15.07 -7.34
N ARG A 19 -5.11 14.20 -7.63
CA ARG A 19 -6.30 14.01 -6.80
C ARG A 19 -6.00 13.41 -5.43
N PHE A 20 -5.02 12.51 -5.34
CA PHE A 20 -4.76 11.73 -4.12
C PHE A 20 -3.42 12.07 -3.47
N ALA A 21 -2.46 12.62 -4.21
CA ALA A 21 -1.09 12.89 -3.75
C ALA A 21 -1.06 13.68 -2.42
N GLU A 22 -1.79 14.79 -2.35
CA GLU A 22 -1.85 15.62 -1.15
C GLU A 22 -2.42 14.85 0.05
N ARG A 23 -3.52 14.13 -0.15
CA ARG A 23 -4.16 13.32 0.91
C ARG A 23 -3.34 12.10 1.30
N LEU A 24 -2.55 11.54 0.38
CA LEU A 24 -1.70 10.39 0.62
C LEU A 24 -0.67 10.69 1.70
N ALA A 25 -0.01 11.85 1.61
CA ALA A 25 0.99 12.30 2.59
C ALA A 25 0.43 12.39 4.02
N HIS A 26 -0.88 12.65 4.16
CA HIS A 26 -1.59 12.74 5.43
C HIS A 26 -2.32 11.45 5.85
N SER A 27 -2.30 10.40 5.03
CA SER A 27 -3.12 9.19 5.22
C SER A 27 -2.47 8.09 6.06
N ASP A 28 -1.14 8.15 6.22
CA ASP A 28 -0.30 7.21 6.98
C ASP A 28 0.18 7.89 8.28
N ASP A 29 -0.50 8.97 8.71
CA ASP A 29 -0.31 9.50 10.04
C ASP A 29 -0.91 8.58 11.10
N ALA A 30 -0.07 8.11 12.01
CA ALA A 30 -0.47 7.32 13.15
C ALA A 30 -1.52 8.11 13.92
N LEU A 31 -2.75 7.60 13.91
CA LEU A 31 -3.84 8.28 14.56
C LEU A 31 -3.58 8.26 16.06
N THR A 32 -3.48 9.44 16.67
CA THR A 32 -3.46 9.50 18.13
C THR A 32 -4.80 8.99 18.67
N ARG A 33 -4.81 8.53 19.93
CA ARG A 33 -6.04 8.03 20.57
C ARG A 33 -7.19 9.06 20.49
N ASP A 34 -6.86 10.34 20.61
CA ASP A 34 -7.83 11.44 20.48
C ASP A 34 -8.36 11.61 19.05
N GLN A 35 -7.53 11.38 18.03
CA GLN A 35 -7.97 11.40 16.62
C GLN A 35 -8.86 10.19 16.29
N ILE A 36 -8.60 9.04 16.91
CA ILE A 36 -9.46 7.86 16.80
C ILE A 36 -10.83 8.16 17.41
N GLU A 37 -10.86 8.75 18.61
CA GLU A 37 -12.11 9.16 19.29
C GLU A 37 -12.86 10.28 18.53
N ALA A 38 -12.13 11.15 17.81
CA ALA A 38 -12.71 12.18 16.93
C ALA A 38 -13.16 11.68 15.54
N GLY A 39 -13.01 10.38 15.24
CA GLY A 39 -13.51 9.78 14.01
C GLY A 39 -12.52 9.73 12.83
N ALA A 40 -11.22 9.95 13.05
CA ALA A 40 -10.20 9.91 11.97
C ALA A 40 -10.00 8.50 11.35
N VAL A 41 -10.38 7.42 12.05
CA VAL A 41 -10.48 6.06 11.47
C VAL A 41 -11.43 6.06 10.26
N ASN A 42 -12.47 6.90 10.29
CA ASN A 42 -13.38 7.08 9.17
C ASN A 42 -12.69 7.74 7.97
N ALA A 43 -11.78 8.71 8.18
CA ALA A 43 -11.09 9.43 7.10
C ALA A 43 -10.13 8.52 6.31
N LYS A 44 -9.32 7.69 6.99
CA LYS A 44 -8.45 6.69 6.34
C LYS A 44 -9.27 5.64 5.58
N THR A 45 -10.37 5.18 6.18
CA THR A 45 -11.31 4.27 5.53
C THR A 45 -11.94 4.88 4.28
N VAL A 46 -12.37 6.15 4.35
CA VAL A 46 -12.94 6.90 3.21
C VAL A 46 -11.90 7.08 2.11
N PHE A 47 -10.67 7.45 2.45
CA PHE A 47 -9.57 7.57 1.48
C PHE A 47 -9.35 6.27 0.71
N TRP A 48 -9.21 5.13 1.40
CA TRP A 48 -8.99 3.84 0.73
C TRP A 48 -10.21 3.35 -0.06
N LYS A 49 -11.43 3.68 0.36
CA LYS A 49 -12.65 3.45 -0.44
C LYS A 49 -12.63 4.24 -1.76
N GLU A 50 -12.26 5.51 -1.71
CA GLU A 50 -12.13 6.35 -2.92
C GLU A 50 -11.02 5.86 -3.86
N VAL A 51 -9.85 5.52 -3.30
CA VAL A 51 -8.75 4.89 -4.06
C VAL A 51 -9.23 3.60 -4.71
N GLY A 52 -9.98 2.77 -3.98
CA GLY A 52 -10.54 1.53 -4.50
C GLY A 52 -11.48 1.75 -5.68
N VAL A 53 -12.36 2.75 -5.62
CA VAL A 53 -13.24 3.12 -6.75
C VAL A 53 -12.42 3.51 -7.98
N GLU A 54 -11.42 4.37 -7.84
CA GLU A 54 -10.61 4.84 -8.97
C GLU A 54 -9.68 3.74 -9.50
N HIS A 55 -9.14 2.89 -8.62
CA HIS A 55 -8.37 1.72 -9.03
C HIS A 55 -9.24 0.75 -9.85
N ARG A 56 -10.48 0.46 -9.42
CA ARG A 56 -11.36 -0.52 -10.07
C ARG A 56 -12.05 0.01 -11.33
N THR A 57 -12.08 1.32 -11.54
CA THR A 57 -12.79 1.94 -12.68
C THR A 57 -11.80 2.52 -13.69
N ASN A 58 -12.14 2.46 -14.97
CA ASN A 58 -11.34 3.09 -16.04
C ASN A 58 -11.90 4.48 -16.42
N LYS A 59 -12.48 5.20 -15.44
CA LYS A 59 -13.18 6.48 -15.70
C LYS A 59 -12.24 7.66 -15.88
N ARG A 60 -11.00 7.53 -15.40
CA ARG A 60 -9.92 8.50 -15.59
C ARG A 60 -8.67 7.77 -16.03
N ASP A 61 -7.89 8.44 -16.86
CA ASP A 61 -6.59 7.93 -17.24
C ASP A 61 -5.57 8.24 -16.14
N TYR A 62 -5.15 7.19 -15.46
CA TYR A 62 -4.07 7.24 -14.47
C TYR A 62 -2.74 6.76 -15.07
N ASN A 63 -2.68 6.40 -16.36
CA ASN A 63 -1.50 5.78 -16.94
C ASN A 63 -0.37 6.77 -17.23
N ASN A 64 -0.64 8.08 -17.28
CA ASN A 64 0.37 9.09 -17.62
C ASN A 64 1.63 9.02 -16.75
N LEU A 65 1.48 8.68 -15.46
CA LEU A 65 2.65 8.52 -14.57
C LEU A 65 3.59 7.40 -15.03
N PHE A 66 3.06 6.38 -15.71
CA PHE A 66 3.84 5.26 -16.22
C PHE A 66 4.72 5.64 -17.41
N GLU A 67 4.49 6.78 -18.08
CA GLU A 67 5.38 7.26 -19.15
C GLU A 67 6.83 7.40 -18.67
N ALA A 68 7.03 7.78 -17.41
CA ALA A 68 8.36 7.86 -16.78
C ALA A 68 9.07 6.51 -16.64
N ALA A 69 8.34 5.39 -16.68
CA ALA A 69 8.87 4.03 -16.62
C ALA A 69 8.80 3.29 -17.98
N ALA A 70 8.15 3.86 -18.99
CA ALA A 70 7.82 3.16 -20.23
C ALA A 70 9.06 2.81 -21.07
N SER A 71 10.13 3.60 -20.97
CA SER A 71 11.40 3.36 -21.67
C SER A 71 12.30 2.35 -20.97
N ASP A 72 12.00 1.98 -19.72
CA ASP A 72 12.81 1.07 -18.95
C ASP A 72 12.44 -0.40 -19.27
N PRO A 73 13.36 -1.22 -19.81
CA PRO A 73 13.10 -2.61 -20.19
C PRO A 73 12.60 -3.48 -19.02
N ARG A 74 12.91 -3.11 -17.77
CA ARG A 74 12.46 -3.82 -16.56
C ARG A 74 10.94 -3.78 -16.41
N PHE A 75 10.29 -2.75 -16.95
CA PHE A 75 8.84 -2.60 -16.96
C PHE A 75 8.18 -3.16 -18.23
N SER A 76 8.95 -3.85 -19.09
CA SER A 76 8.43 -4.46 -20.31
C SER A 76 7.24 -5.39 -20.04
N GLY A 77 6.18 -5.20 -20.84
CA GLY A 77 4.94 -5.96 -20.72
C GLY A 77 4.14 -5.66 -19.45
N ILE A 78 4.38 -4.54 -18.75
CA ILE A 78 3.44 -3.97 -17.77
C ILE A 78 2.45 -3.06 -18.50
N ASN A 79 1.16 -3.28 -18.25
CA ASN A 79 0.07 -2.45 -18.72
C ASN A 79 -0.81 -2.02 -17.52
N PRO A 80 -0.70 -0.76 -17.04
CA PRO A 80 -1.49 -0.29 -15.89
C PRO A 80 -2.99 -0.09 -16.19
N SER A 81 -3.41 -0.23 -17.46
CA SER A 81 -4.84 -0.30 -17.84
C SER A 81 -5.46 -1.67 -17.56
N TYR A 82 -4.65 -2.69 -17.27
CA TYR A 82 -5.18 -4.00 -16.89
C TYR A 82 -5.67 -3.98 -15.44
N ILE A 83 -6.98 -3.87 -15.27
CA ILE A 83 -7.62 -3.74 -13.95
C ILE A 83 -7.90 -5.12 -13.35
N VAL A 84 -7.33 -5.38 -12.17
CA VAL A 84 -7.72 -6.51 -11.32
C VAL A 84 -8.59 -5.99 -10.19
N GLN A 85 -9.73 -6.64 -9.99
CA GLN A 85 -10.69 -6.27 -8.95
C GLN A 85 -10.18 -6.77 -7.59
N TYR A 86 -9.81 -5.83 -6.72
CA TYR A 86 -9.49 -6.07 -5.32
C TYR A 86 -10.37 -5.20 -4.43
N ASP A 87 -10.72 -5.71 -3.26
CA ASP A 87 -11.31 -4.92 -2.19
C ASP A 87 -10.31 -3.88 -1.64
N ASP A 88 -10.83 -2.89 -0.94
CA ASP A 88 -10.05 -1.74 -0.47
C ASP A 88 -8.96 -2.16 0.52
N SER A 89 -9.22 -3.19 1.33
CA SER A 89 -8.27 -3.71 2.32
C SER A 89 -7.06 -4.37 1.67
N ARG A 90 -7.31 -5.13 0.60
CA ARG A 90 -6.26 -5.78 -0.18
C ARG A 90 -5.41 -4.76 -0.96
N LEU A 91 -6.01 -3.65 -1.41
CA LEU A 91 -5.25 -2.55 -2.00
C LEU A 91 -4.35 -1.88 -0.97
N TYR A 92 -4.84 -1.66 0.26
CA TYR A 92 -4.02 -1.12 1.34
C TYR A 92 -2.86 -2.05 1.72
N ASP A 93 -3.11 -3.35 1.85
CA ASP A 93 -2.05 -4.33 2.15
C ASP A 93 -1.00 -4.41 1.03
N MET A 94 -1.44 -4.28 -0.22
CA MET A 94 -0.55 -4.21 -1.37
C MET A 94 0.32 -2.94 -1.33
N TRP A 95 -0.27 -1.79 -1.00
CA TRP A 95 0.48 -0.54 -0.77
C TRP A 95 1.52 -0.70 0.33
N LYS A 96 1.14 -1.19 1.52
CA LYS A 96 2.06 -1.40 2.65
C LYS A 96 3.24 -2.29 2.26
N LYS A 97 2.99 -3.38 1.53
CA LYS A 97 4.04 -4.31 1.08
C LYS A 97 5.02 -3.61 0.12
N GLY A 98 4.52 -2.91 -0.89
CA GLY A 98 5.38 -2.20 -1.84
C GLY A 98 6.18 -1.06 -1.18
N LYS A 99 5.53 -0.25 -0.33
CA LYS A 99 6.20 0.80 0.46
C LYS A 99 7.28 0.23 1.38
N SER A 100 7.01 -0.88 2.08
CA SER A 100 8.00 -1.56 2.91
C SER A 100 9.21 -2.05 2.10
N SER A 101 8.99 -2.64 0.93
CA SER A 101 10.06 -3.05 0.02
C SER A 101 10.87 -1.86 -0.48
N PHE A 102 10.22 -0.74 -0.84
CA PHE A 102 10.89 0.49 -1.21
C PHE A 102 11.75 1.04 -0.07
N VAL A 103 11.23 1.12 1.16
CA VAL A 103 11.98 1.65 2.32
C VAL A 103 13.23 0.80 2.59
N LYS A 104 13.12 -0.53 2.48
CA LYS A 104 14.27 -1.44 2.60
C LYS A 104 15.31 -1.20 1.51
N ALA A 105 14.89 -1.07 0.26
CA ALA A 105 15.78 -0.77 -0.86
C ALA A 105 16.46 0.61 -0.69
N ASN A 106 15.68 1.62 -0.31
CA ASN A 106 16.15 2.98 -0.05
C ASN A 106 17.16 3.02 1.10
N ALA A 107 16.94 2.28 2.18
CA ALA A 107 17.92 2.17 3.25
C ALA A 107 19.26 1.61 2.75
N LYS A 108 19.25 0.56 1.93
CA LYS A 108 20.48 -0.03 1.34
C LYS A 108 21.18 0.92 0.35
N PHE A 109 20.41 1.63 -0.49
CA PHE A 109 20.94 2.54 -1.51
C PHE A 109 21.77 3.69 -0.93
N TYR A 110 21.41 4.17 0.27
CA TYR A 110 22.10 5.27 0.95
C TYR A 110 23.16 4.80 1.97
N VAL A 111 23.47 3.50 2.05
CA VAL A 111 24.59 3.00 2.87
C VAL A 111 25.92 3.43 2.21
N SER A 112 26.81 4.04 3.00
CA SER A 112 28.18 4.36 2.55
C SER A 112 28.94 3.09 2.16
N GLY A 113 29.65 3.11 1.02
CA GLY A 113 30.41 1.97 0.52
C GLY A 113 29.62 0.98 -0.35
N GLN A 114 28.37 1.32 -0.70
CA GLN A 114 27.68 0.67 -1.82
C GLN A 114 28.29 1.14 -3.15
N ASN A 115 28.37 0.26 -4.17
CA ASN A 115 29.14 0.49 -5.41
C ASN A 115 28.26 0.77 -6.66
N SER A 116 27.00 1.14 -6.48
CA SER A 116 25.99 1.24 -7.52
C SER A 116 25.16 2.52 -7.47
N GLU A 117 24.97 3.14 -8.63
CA GLU A 117 24.08 4.28 -8.79
C GLU A 117 22.65 3.86 -9.19
N ASP A 118 22.43 2.58 -9.50
CA ASP A 118 21.11 2.06 -9.89
C ASP A 118 20.33 1.55 -8.67
N PHE A 119 19.33 2.33 -8.25
CA PHE A 119 18.43 1.97 -7.15
C PHE A 119 17.81 0.57 -7.31
N TYR A 120 17.58 0.10 -8.54
CA TYR A 120 17.00 -1.21 -8.80
C TYR A 120 17.83 -2.36 -8.23
N GLU A 121 19.15 -2.23 -8.17
CA GLU A 121 20.03 -3.26 -7.61
C GLU A 121 19.75 -3.53 -6.12
N PHE A 122 19.12 -2.57 -5.43
CA PHE A 122 18.73 -2.68 -4.02
C PHE A 122 17.30 -3.15 -3.82
N CYS A 123 16.53 -3.29 -4.90
CA CYS A 123 15.12 -3.70 -4.86
C CYS A 123 14.92 -5.21 -4.71
N ASP A 124 15.98 -6.02 -4.74
CA ASP A 124 15.90 -7.49 -4.71
C ASP A 124 14.94 -8.05 -5.80
N GLY A 125 14.94 -7.43 -6.99
CA GLY A 125 14.06 -7.76 -8.10
C GLY A 125 12.60 -7.28 -7.96
N ASN A 126 12.28 -6.51 -6.93
CA ASN A 126 10.94 -6.01 -6.67
C ASN A 126 10.62 -4.77 -7.53
N LEU A 127 9.79 -4.96 -8.57
CA LEU A 127 9.34 -3.89 -9.44
C LEU A 127 8.42 -2.86 -8.75
N ASP A 128 7.73 -3.24 -7.67
CA ASP A 128 6.88 -2.32 -6.92
C ASP A 128 7.74 -1.26 -6.22
N ALA A 129 8.86 -1.70 -5.61
CA ALA A 129 9.84 -0.82 -4.99
C ALA A 129 10.53 0.08 -6.03
N ALA A 130 10.97 -0.50 -7.15
CA ALA A 130 11.59 0.25 -8.24
C ALA A 130 10.63 1.31 -8.81
N TYR A 131 9.35 0.98 -8.93
CA TYR A 131 8.36 1.91 -9.43
C TYR A 131 8.08 3.06 -8.47
N LEU A 132 8.05 2.81 -7.16
CA LEU A 132 7.91 3.88 -6.17
C LEU A 132 9.05 4.89 -6.26
N GLU A 133 10.27 4.44 -6.57
CA GLU A 133 11.39 5.34 -6.80
C GLU A 133 11.13 6.30 -7.97
N ILE A 134 10.67 5.77 -9.10
CA ILE A 134 10.23 6.57 -10.26
C ILE A 134 9.10 7.53 -9.87
N CYS A 135 8.09 7.05 -9.14
CA CYS A 135 6.99 7.90 -8.67
C CYS A 135 7.50 9.07 -7.80
N THR A 136 8.47 8.84 -6.92
CA THR A 136 9.06 9.90 -6.09
C THR A 136 9.97 10.87 -6.87
N ARG A 137 10.52 10.46 -8.02
CA ARG A 137 11.21 11.38 -8.94
C ARG A 137 10.23 12.30 -9.67
N VAL A 138 9.07 11.75 -10.08
CA VAL A 138 8.02 12.53 -10.74
C VAL A 138 7.30 13.46 -9.75
N LYS A 139 7.12 13.01 -8.50
CA LYS A 139 6.47 13.76 -7.41
C LYS A 139 7.37 13.86 -6.18
N PRO A 140 8.40 14.73 -6.23
CA PRO A 140 9.35 14.89 -5.13
C PRO A 140 8.68 15.36 -3.83
N GLU A 141 7.52 16.02 -3.89
CA GLU A 141 6.74 16.44 -2.73
C GLU A 141 6.29 15.26 -1.85
N LEU A 142 6.15 14.06 -2.43
CA LEU A 142 5.80 12.83 -1.70
C LEU A 142 7.01 12.03 -1.23
N ALA A 143 8.23 12.40 -1.64
CA ALA A 143 9.42 11.59 -1.39
C ALA A 143 9.69 11.39 0.11
N ALA A 144 9.57 12.45 0.92
CA ALA A 144 9.78 12.36 2.36
C ALA A 144 8.80 11.38 3.03
N PHE A 145 7.53 11.44 2.63
CA PHE A 145 6.48 10.56 3.12
C PHE A 145 6.72 9.08 2.77
N VAL A 146 7.07 8.78 1.52
CA VAL A 146 7.29 7.40 1.08
C VAL A 146 8.56 6.82 1.71
N LYS A 147 9.60 7.65 1.89
CA LYS A 147 10.88 7.27 2.51
C LYS A 147 10.81 7.14 4.04
N GLY A 148 9.84 7.78 4.70
CA GLY A 148 9.72 7.83 6.16
C GLY A 148 9.42 6.51 6.87
N GLY A 149 9.28 5.40 6.15
CA GLY A 149 8.93 4.10 6.73
C GLY A 149 7.41 3.90 6.89
N ILE A 150 7.04 2.70 7.32
CA ILE A 150 5.72 2.41 7.91
C ILE A 150 5.99 2.33 9.41
N ARG A 151 5.36 3.16 10.22
CA ARG A 151 5.59 3.10 11.66
C ARG A 151 4.82 1.90 12.23
N PRO A 152 5.30 1.24 13.30
CA PRO A 152 4.59 0.12 13.93
C PRO A 152 3.13 0.44 14.28
N GLU A 153 2.85 1.69 14.65
CA GLU A 153 1.52 2.21 14.97
C GLU A 153 0.59 2.44 13.75
N ASP A 154 1.12 2.34 12.53
CA ASP A 154 0.35 2.41 11.28
C ASP A 154 -0.22 1.04 10.85
N GLU A 155 0.12 -0.03 11.60
CA GLU A 155 -0.51 -1.34 11.47
C GLU A 155 -1.98 -1.23 11.90
N ILE A 156 -2.87 -0.99 10.93
CA ILE A 156 -4.30 -1.21 11.15
C ILE A 156 -4.48 -2.70 11.45
N ASP A 157 -4.61 -3.00 12.73
CA ASP A 157 -5.05 -4.31 13.18
C ASP A 157 -6.40 -4.57 12.52
N SER A 158 -6.45 -5.69 11.82
CA SER A 158 -7.52 -6.22 10.99
C SER A 158 -8.85 -5.49 11.19
N MET A 159 -9.36 -4.89 10.11
CA MET A 159 -10.74 -4.38 10.03
C MET A 159 -11.65 -5.25 10.89
N ASN A 160 -12.14 -4.70 12.01
CA ASN A 160 -13.18 -5.33 12.81
C ASN A 160 -14.46 -5.33 11.97
N LEU A 161 -14.54 -6.25 11.01
CA LEU A 161 -15.78 -6.72 10.45
C LEU A 161 -16.47 -7.50 11.57
N PRO A 162 -17.70 -7.16 11.97
CA PRO A 162 -18.46 -8.03 12.85
C PRO A 162 -18.64 -9.37 12.13
N GLY A 163 -17.86 -10.35 12.55
CA GLY A 163 -17.97 -11.73 12.10
C GLY A 163 -19.38 -12.23 12.43
N SER A 164 -20.18 -12.42 11.38
CA SER A 164 -21.31 -13.31 11.45
C SER A 164 -20.80 -14.76 11.61
N HIS A 165 -21.63 -15.57 12.26
CA HIS A 165 -21.48 -16.99 12.59
C HIS A 165 -20.69 -17.26 13.88
N SER A 166 -21.22 -17.98 14.87
CA SER A 166 -22.48 -18.73 14.96
C SER A 166 -22.57 -19.27 16.39
N ASP A 167 -23.77 -19.27 16.96
CA ASP A 167 -24.10 -20.01 18.17
C ASP A 167 -23.58 -21.45 18.13
N VAL A 168 -22.75 -21.81 19.11
CA VAL A 168 -22.62 -23.20 19.57
C VAL A 168 -22.62 -23.16 21.10
N PRO A 169 -23.55 -23.86 21.78
CA PRO A 169 -23.54 -23.94 23.23
C PRO A 169 -22.38 -24.82 23.69
N ALA A 170 -21.51 -24.27 24.54
CA ALA A 170 -20.46 -25.03 25.19
C ALA A 170 -21.06 -25.92 26.29
N ASN A 171 -21.34 -27.17 25.92
CA ASN A 171 -21.50 -28.26 26.87
C ASN A 171 -20.12 -28.63 27.46
N LYS A 172 -19.87 -28.38 28.74
CA LYS A 172 -18.86 -29.10 29.54
C LYS A 172 -19.31 -29.26 30.99
N SER A 173 -19.64 -30.50 31.33
CA SER A 173 -19.66 -31.07 32.68
C SER A 173 -18.24 -31.15 33.30
N ALA A 174 -18.22 -31.15 34.64
CA ALA A 174 -17.24 -31.67 35.62
C ALA A 174 -17.09 -30.62 36.74
N LYS A 175 -17.13 -30.91 38.05
CA LYS A 175 -16.91 -32.12 38.85
C LYS A 175 -17.30 -31.76 40.29
N TRP A 176 -17.96 -32.63 41.03
CA TRP A 176 -17.79 -32.72 42.48
C TRP A 176 -17.38 -34.15 42.82
N GLN A 177 -16.27 -34.29 43.55
CA GLN A 177 -15.68 -35.54 43.98
C GLN A 177 -16.18 -35.85 45.40
N ASP A 178 -16.71 -37.06 45.61
CA ASP A 178 -16.86 -37.66 46.93
C ASP A 178 -15.59 -38.45 47.28
N LYS A 179 -15.00 -38.15 48.44
CA LYS A 179 -14.50 -39.16 49.38
C LYS A 179 -14.33 -38.59 50.77
#